data_AF-A0A6H1WXH3-F1
#
_entry.id   AF-A0A6H1WXH3-F1
#
_cell.length_a   1.000
_cell.length_b   1.000
_cell.length_c   1.000
_cell.angle_alpha   90.00
_cell.angle_beta   90.00
_cell.angle_gamma   90.00
#
_symmetry.space_group_name_H-M   'P 1'
#
loop_
_entity.id
_entity.type
_entity.pdbx_description
1 polymer ?
#
loop_
_entity_poly.entity_id
_entity_poly.type
_entity_poly.pdbx_seq_one_letter_code
_entity_poly.pdbx_strand_id
1 'polypeptide(L)'
;MHLKKLLASFIIFSVFITGCNNFEKKDTVSSRAKQQQTMTKVQNDVNEIMNKDYDYVLSNMGTPYSTTYWIDKEKMNEAKTIDDINKTGTIAMIYPKYTSDNELDGSALYIELYNNKVIEVQTYDFNIDIIEEETEKDNSVLVIDKYSETGELELKDIENINLELYKNKDLKELYNKLNGIKPTLDVYEMIGKTKSVEIYMLNKNEKDSKKVLIVFANNGKIEDIKITNSDLIIDQTKGYLLN
;
A
#
# COMPACT_ATOMS: atom_id res chain seq x y z
N MET A 1 -42.57 3.94 -10.00
CA MET A 1 -42.25 2.59 -10.54
C MET A 1 -41.77 2.81 -11.97
N HIS A 2 -40.59 2.37 -12.42
CA HIS A 2 -39.85 1.18 -12.07
C HIS A 2 -38.34 1.45 -11.89
N LEU A 3 -37.87 0.90 -10.78
CA LEU A 3 -36.54 0.43 -10.44
C LEU A 3 -35.73 -0.05 -11.67
N LYS A 4 -34.76 0.75 -12.11
CA LYS A 4 -33.55 0.31 -12.83
C LYS A 4 -32.32 1.09 -12.35
N LYS A 5 -32.21 1.26 -11.03
CA LYS A 5 -30.95 1.45 -10.31
C LYS A 5 -30.62 0.11 -9.64
N LEU A 6 -29.33 -0.14 -9.41
CA LEU A 6 -28.70 -1.36 -8.91
C LEU A 6 -28.50 -2.45 -9.96
N LEU A 7 -27.25 -2.55 -10.46
CA LEU A 7 -26.52 -3.83 -10.61
C LEU A 7 -25.09 -3.69 -11.19
N ALA A 8 -24.56 -2.49 -11.44
CA ALA A 8 -23.22 -2.32 -12.02
C ALA A 8 -22.15 -1.73 -11.05
N SER A 9 -22.31 -1.87 -9.73
CA SER A 9 -21.43 -1.22 -8.75
C SER A 9 -21.06 -2.14 -7.57
N PHE A 10 -20.58 -3.35 -7.87
CA PHE A 10 -20.25 -4.35 -6.84
C PHE A 10 -18.82 -4.91 -6.89
N ILE A 11 -17.91 -4.33 -7.68
CA ILE A 11 -16.50 -4.75 -7.74
C ILE A 11 -15.60 -3.51 -7.60
N ILE A 12 -15.69 -2.80 -6.48
CA ILE A 12 -14.83 -1.62 -6.23
C ILE A 12 -13.79 -1.90 -5.14
N PHE A 13 -13.77 -3.10 -4.54
CA PHE A 13 -12.80 -3.39 -3.50
C PHE A 13 -12.44 -4.87 -3.32
N SER A 14 -12.80 -5.76 -4.25
CA SER A 14 -12.34 -7.15 -4.14
C SER A 14 -10.82 -7.24 -4.26
N VAL A 15 -10.12 -6.35 -4.97
CA VAL A 15 -8.66 -6.49 -5.13
C VAL A 15 -7.86 -5.93 -3.93
N PHE A 16 -8.50 -5.20 -3.01
CA PHE A 16 -7.88 -4.79 -1.73
C PHE A 16 -8.44 -5.54 -0.50
N ILE A 17 -9.66 -6.07 -0.55
CA ILE A 17 -10.23 -6.92 0.54
C ILE A 17 -10.10 -8.43 0.24
N THR A 18 -9.86 -8.89 -1.00
CA THR A 18 -9.53 -10.32 -1.28
C THR A 18 -8.03 -10.62 -1.32
N GLY A 19 -7.18 -9.65 -0.96
CA GLY A 19 -5.87 -9.96 -0.37
C GLY A 19 -5.99 -10.71 0.97
N CYS A 20 -7.16 -10.63 1.64
CA CYS A 20 -7.54 -11.44 2.79
C CYS A 20 -9.08 -11.49 2.92
N ASN A 21 -9.77 -12.35 2.15
CA ASN A 21 -10.96 -13.08 2.59
C ASN A 21 -11.47 -13.99 1.45
N ASN A 22 -11.30 -15.31 1.64
CA ASN A 22 -11.61 -16.45 0.75
C ASN A 22 -10.48 -17.09 -0.06
N PHE A 23 -9.23 -16.96 0.39
CA PHE A 23 -8.49 -18.20 0.58
C PHE A 23 -8.78 -18.63 2.00
N GLU A 24 -9.41 -19.80 2.17
CA GLU A 24 -9.25 -20.54 3.42
C GLU A 24 -7.79 -20.39 3.83
N LYS A 25 -7.54 -19.92 5.06
CA LYS A 25 -6.25 -20.05 5.74
C LYS A 25 -5.92 -21.55 5.80
N LYS A 26 -5.46 -22.07 4.67
CA LYS A 26 -4.52 -23.16 4.65
C LYS A 26 -3.19 -22.47 4.80
N ASP A 27 -2.77 -22.36 6.06
CA ASP A 27 -1.35 -22.32 6.39
C ASP A 27 -0.71 -23.57 5.76
N THR A 28 -0.43 -23.50 4.47
CA THR A 28 0.44 -24.45 3.83
C THR A 28 1.80 -23.82 3.87
N VAL A 29 2.68 -24.45 4.63
CA VAL A 29 4.14 -24.38 4.60
C VAL A 29 4.73 -24.31 3.15
N SER A 30 3.91 -24.53 2.10
CA SER A 30 4.23 -24.36 0.68
C SER A 30 4.14 -22.93 0.10
N SER A 31 3.68 -21.88 0.78
CA SER A 31 3.66 -20.51 0.20
C SER A 31 4.97 -19.75 0.40
N ARG A 32 5.47 -19.63 1.64
CA ARG A 32 6.76 -19.00 1.95
C ARG A 32 7.95 -19.75 1.36
N ALA A 33 7.96 -21.09 1.45
CA ALA A 33 9.02 -21.89 0.85
C ALA A 33 9.06 -21.74 -0.68
N LYS A 34 7.89 -21.67 -1.34
CA LYS A 34 7.80 -21.42 -2.78
C LYS A 34 8.22 -19.99 -3.13
N GLN A 35 7.82 -19.01 -2.34
CA GLN A 35 8.26 -17.61 -2.48
C GLN A 35 9.78 -17.50 -2.36
N GLN A 36 10.38 -18.12 -1.34
CA GLN A 36 11.83 -18.14 -1.14
C GLN A 36 12.54 -18.84 -2.30
N GLN A 37 12.02 -19.97 -2.79
CA GLN A 37 12.56 -20.64 -3.98
C GLN A 37 12.50 -19.76 -5.24
N THR A 38 11.38 -19.09 -5.51
CA THR A 38 11.26 -18.18 -6.65
C THR A 38 12.19 -16.99 -6.49
N MET A 39 12.30 -16.40 -5.29
CA MET A 39 13.25 -15.33 -5.01
C MET A 39 14.69 -15.76 -5.27
N THR A 40 15.08 -16.97 -4.87
CA THR A 40 16.41 -17.53 -5.18
C THR A 40 16.62 -17.68 -6.68
N LYS A 41 15.59 -18.09 -7.44
CA LYS A 41 15.68 -18.18 -8.91
C LYS A 41 15.88 -16.81 -9.55
N VAL A 42 15.07 -15.82 -9.17
CA VAL A 42 15.16 -14.45 -9.68
C VAL A 42 16.50 -13.81 -9.34
N GLN A 43 17.07 -14.11 -8.17
CA GLN A 43 18.41 -13.67 -7.80
C GLN A 43 19.51 -14.27 -8.70
N ASN A 44 19.35 -15.53 -9.09
CA ASN A 44 20.31 -16.20 -9.97
C ASN A 44 20.14 -15.79 -11.43
N ASP A 45 18.90 -15.53 -11.87
CA ASP A 45 18.57 -15.08 -13.21
C ASP A 45 17.33 -14.16 -13.18
N VAL A 46 17.55 -12.86 -13.36
CA VAL A 46 16.48 -11.86 -13.40
C VAL A 46 15.50 -12.10 -14.55
N ASN A 47 15.93 -12.78 -15.63
CA ASN A 47 15.10 -13.05 -16.81
C ASN A 47 13.89 -13.94 -16.52
N GLU A 48 13.88 -14.64 -15.37
CA GLU A 48 12.71 -15.37 -14.87
C GLU A 48 11.46 -14.48 -14.75
N ILE A 49 11.65 -13.18 -14.46
CA ILE A 49 10.55 -12.21 -14.29
C ILE A 49 10.62 -11.00 -15.23
N MET A 50 11.70 -10.78 -15.98
CA MET A 50 11.76 -9.69 -16.97
C MET A 50 10.60 -9.75 -17.97
N ASN A 51 10.01 -8.60 -18.31
CA ASN A 51 8.84 -8.44 -19.18
C ASN A 51 7.56 -9.17 -18.73
N LYS A 52 7.54 -9.75 -17.53
CA LYS A 52 6.32 -10.30 -16.92
C LYS A 52 5.48 -9.18 -16.33
N ASP A 53 4.20 -9.43 -16.14
CA ASP A 53 3.29 -8.47 -15.53
C ASP A 53 3.22 -8.62 -14.02
N TYR A 54 2.56 -7.64 -13.38
CA TYR A 54 2.37 -7.57 -11.94
C TYR A 54 1.75 -8.84 -11.35
N ASP A 55 0.71 -9.37 -12.00
CA ASP A 55 0.01 -10.59 -11.55
C ASP A 55 0.92 -11.83 -11.60
N TYR A 56 1.75 -11.94 -12.63
CA TYR A 56 2.77 -12.99 -12.70
C TYR A 56 3.78 -12.87 -11.56
N VAL A 57 4.26 -11.66 -11.27
CA VAL A 57 5.21 -11.44 -10.16
C VAL A 57 4.56 -11.84 -8.83
N LEU A 58 3.35 -11.36 -8.52
CA LEU A 58 2.64 -11.71 -7.28
C LEU A 58 2.37 -13.21 -7.14
N SER A 59 1.92 -13.87 -8.21
CA SER A 59 1.58 -15.30 -8.17
C SER A 59 2.79 -16.23 -7.99
N ASN A 60 4.00 -15.76 -8.33
CA ASN A 60 5.23 -16.54 -8.24
C ASN A 60 6.13 -16.12 -7.06
N MET A 61 6.17 -14.84 -6.72
CA MET A 61 7.01 -14.25 -5.67
C MET A 61 6.22 -13.90 -4.40
N GLY A 62 4.90 -14.08 -4.39
CA GLY A 62 4.07 -13.71 -3.24
C GLY A 62 3.90 -12.20 -3.09
N THR A 63 3.31 -11.80 -1.97
CA THR A 63 3.09 -10.39 -1.65
C THR A 63 4.43 -9.72 -1.28
N PRO A 64 4.78 -8.57 -1.90
CA PRO A 64 5.98 -7.81 -1.51
C PRO A 64 5.81 -7.21 -0.12
N TYR A 65 6.91 -6.84 0.54
CA TYR A 65 6.88 -6.07 1.78
C TYR A 65 6.22 -4.70 1.58
N SER A 66 6.64 -4.00 0.55
CA SER A 66 6.03 -2.74 0.12
C SER A 66 5.88 -2.66 -1.40
N THR A 67 4.92 -1.85 -1.83
CA THR A 67 4.75 -1.48 -3.23
C THR A 67 4.55 0.02 -3.33
N THR A 68 5.39 0.67 -4.12
CA THR A 68 5.35 2.11 -4.39
C THR A 68 4.79 2.34 -5.79
N TYR A 69 3.81 3.24 -5.90
CA TYR A 69 3.20 3.62 -7.17
C TYR A 69 3.48 5.09 -7.43
N TRP A 70 4.01 5.40 -8.62
CA TRP A 70 4.16 6.78 -9.10
C TRP A 70 3.07 7.09 -10.12
N ILE A 71 2.27 8.09 -9.82
CA ILE A 71 1.00 8.34 -10.51
C ILE A 71 0.92 9.79 -10.91
N ASP A 72 0.71 10.03 -12.20
CA ASP A 72 0.38 11.37 -12.68
C ASP A 72 -0.95 11.84 -12.06
N LYS A 73 -0.99 13.06 -11.51
CA LYS A 73 -2.18 13.67 -10.90
C LYS A 73 -3.40 13.64 -11.83
N GLU A 74 -3.19 13.83 -13.13
CA GLU A 74 -4.25 13.73 -14.15
C GLU A 74 -4.85 12.32 -14.22
N LYS A 75 -4.00 11.28 -14.19
CA LYS A 75 -4.44 9.88 -14.17
C LYS A 75 -5.12 9.52 -12.85
N MET A 76 -4.64 10.07 -11.72
CA MET A 76 -5.30 9.89 -10.43
C MET A 76 -6.73 10.45 -10.47
N ASN A 77 -6.96 11.60 -11.10
CA ASN A 77 -8.31 12.14 -11.26
C ASN A 77 -9.26 11.16 -11.95
N GLU A 78 -8.79 10.44 -12.97
CA GLU A 78 -9.57 9.47 -13.74
C GLU A 78 -9.74 8.11 -13.04
N ALA A 79 -8.79 7.72 -12.19
CA ALA A 79 -8.76 6.41 -11.54
C ALA A 79 -9.95 6.20 -10.61
N LYS A 80 -10.72 5.12 -10.79
CA LYS A 80 -11.84 4.77 -9.87
C LYS A 80 -11.41 3.72 -8.85
N THR A 81 -10.35 3.00 -9.19
CA THR A 81 -9.78 1.91 -8.41
C THR A 81 -8.26 2.03 -8.44
N ILE A 82 -7.58 1.36 -7.51
CA ILE A 82 -6.12 1.27 -7.56
C ILE A 82 -5.65 0.34 -8.70
N ASP A 83 -6.47 -0.57 -9.22
CA ASP A 83 -6.12 -1.35 -10.41
C ASP A 83 -6.00 -0.48 -11.67
N ASP A 84 -6.74 0.63 -11.73
CA ASP A 84 -6.59 1.63 -12.80
C ASP A 84 -5.22 2.32 -12.71
N ILE A 85 -4.74 2.50 -11.48
CA ILE A 85 -3.42 3.06 -11.17
C ILE A 85 -2.32 2.07 -11.62
N ASN A 86 -2.46 0.79 -11.28
CA ASN A 86 -1.45 -0.25 -11.57
C ASN A 86 -1.13 -0.42 -13.06
N LYS A 87 -2.03 0.02 -13.95
CA LYS A 87 -1.90 -0.17 -15.40
C LYS A 87 -1.21 0.97 -16.12
N THR A 88 -0.96 2.10 -15.46
CA THR A 88 -0.68 3.37 -16.14
C THR A 88 0.54 4.14 -15.62
N GLY A 89 1.37 3.53 -14.76
CA GLY A 89 2.52 4.19 -14.16
C GLY A 89 3.72 3.27 -13.92
N THR A 90 4.70 3.82 -13.21
CA THR A 90 5.82 3.06 -12.64
C THR A 90 5.36 2.45 -11.32
N ILE A 91 5.80 1.23 -11.05
CA ILE A 91 5.57 0.49 -9.80
C ILE A 91 6.90 -0.07 -9.33
N ALA A 92 7.23 0.09 -8.06
CA ALA A 92 8.34 -0.60 -7.43
C ALA A 92 7.84 -1.57 -6.39
N MET A 93 8.33 -2.79 -6.41
CA MET A 93 8.00 -3.84 -5.46
C MET A 93 9.25 -4.25 -4.70
N ILE A 94 9.18 -4.25 -3.37
CA ILE A 94 10.32 -4.58 -2.50
C ILE A 94 10.07 -5.95 -1.84
N TYR A 95 11.02 -6.87 -2.02
CA TYR A 95 11.01 -8.20 -1.44
C TYR A 95 12.24 -8.41 -0.55
N PRO A 96 12.12 -8.27 0.77
CA PRO A 96 13.21 -8.51 1.71
C PRO A 96 13.74 -9.92 1.59
N LYS A 97 15.05 -10.06 1.61
CA LYS A 97 15.71 -11.37 1.63
C LYS A 97 15.79 -11.87 3.05
N TYR A 98 15.58 -13.17 3.18
CA TYR A 98 15.69 -13.88 4.44
C TYR A 98 16.72 -15.00 4.31
N THR A 99 17.48 -15.21 5.39
CA THR A 99 18.40 -16.33 5.55
C THR A 99 17.65 -17.66 5.59
N SER A 100 18.38 -18.78 5.60
CA SER A 100 17.79 -20.12 5.78
C SER A 100 17.04 -20.26 7.10
N ASP A 101 17.41 -19.48 8.12
CA ASP A 101 16.80 -19.49 9.45
C ASP A 101 15.63 -18.49 9.56
N ASN A 102 15.19 -17.94 8.42
CA ASN A 102 14.09 -16.97 8.31
C ASN A 102 14.38 -15.65 9.07
N GLU A 103 15.66 -15.27 9.14
CA GLU A 103 16.10 -13.97 9.65
C GLU A 103 16.32 -13.00 8.49
N LEU A 104 16.11 -11.69 8.70
CA LEU A 104 16.38 -10.69 7.65
C LEU A 104 17.87 -10.66 7.29
N ASP A 105 18.16 -10.79 6.01
CA ASP A 105 19.52 -10.77 5.45
C ASP A 105 20.08 -9.34 5.31
N GLY A 106 19.26 -8.32 5.57
CA GLY A 106 19.64 -6.90 5.44
C GLY A 106 19.68 -6.41 4.00
N SER A 107 19.21 -7.20 3.03
CA SER A 107 19.06 -6.80 1.62
C SER A 107 17.67 -7.14 1.08
N ALA A 108 17.28 -6.54 -0.04
CA ALA A 108 16.00 -6.81 -0.70
C ALA A 108 16.15 -6.84 -2.22
N LEU A 109 15.24 -7.55 -2.88
CA LEU A 109 15.01 -7.39 -4.32
C LEU A 109 14.07 -6.22 -4.55
N TYR A 110 14.49 -5.31 -5.43
CA TYR A 110 13.72 -4.18 -5.92
C TYR A 110 13.33 -4.49 -7.36
N ILE A 111 12.04 -4.56 -7.63
CA ILE A 111 11.49 -4.89 -8.95
C ILE A 111 10.73 -3.67 -9.45
N GLU A 112 11.18 -3.07 -10.55
CA GLU A 112 10.49 -1.97 -11.21
C GLU A 112 9.66 -2.48 -12.39
N LEU A 113 8.40 -2.06 -12.42
CA LEU A 113 7.50 -2.27 -13.53
C LEU A 113 7.14 -0.91 -14.14
N TYR A 114 7.12 -0.86 -15.46
CA TYR A 114 6.56 0.28 -16.21
C TYR A 114 5.45 -0.24 -17.11
N ASN A 115 4.27 0.39 -17.05
CA ASN A 115 3.07 -0.05 -17.79
C ASN A 115 2.79 -1.55 -17.62
N ASN A 116 2.81 -2.01 -16.37
CA ASN A 116 2.55 -3.41 -15.99
C ASN A 116 3.52 -4.43 -16.62
N LYS A 117 4.78 -4.04 -16.84
CA LYS A 117 5.85 -4.93 -17.31
C LYS A 117 7.12 -4.70 -16.51
N VAL A 118 7.72 -5.78 -15.98
CA VAL A 118 9.02 -5.73 -15.31
C VAL A 118 10.07 -5.22 -16.30
N ILE A 119 10.66 -4.08 -15.98
CA ILE A 119 11.73 -3.46 -16.76
C ILE A 119 13.09 -3.52 -16.06
N GLU A 120 13.09 -3.75 -14.74
CA GLU A 120 14.31 -3.77 -13.94
C GLU A 120 14.15 -4.60 -12.67
N VAL A 121 15.24 -5.25 -12.29
CA VAL A 121 15.36 -6.03 -11.05
C VAL A 121 16.76 -5.79 -10.48
N GLN A 122 16.83 -5.23 -9.28
CA GLN A 122 18.09 -4.97 -8.58
C GLN A 122 18.07 -5.51 -7.15
N THR A 123 19.25 -5.72 -6.57
CA THR A 123 19.41 -5.99 -5.13
C THR A 123 20.08 -4.79 -4.49
N TYR A 124 19.47 -4.25 -3.44
CA TYR A 124 20.07 -3.21 -2.60
C TYR A 124 20.00 -3.60 -1.13
N ASP A 125 20.74 -2.86 -0.31
CA ASP A 125 20.61 -2.92 1.14
C ASP A 125 19.17 -2.55 1.53
N PHE A 126 18.59 -3.33 2.43
CA PHE A 126 17.23 -3.16 2.89
C PHE A 126 17.25 -2.61 4.30
N ASN A 127 16.77 -1.39 4.45
CA ASN A 127 16.56 -0.78 5.74
C ASN A 127 15.10 -0.37 5.91
N ILE A 128 14.46 -0.90 6.94
CA ILE A 128 13.06 -0.65 7.28
C ILE A 128 12.82 0.82 7.69
N ASP A 129 13.89 1.54 8.05
CA ASP A 129 13.87 2.88 8.62
C ASP A 129 14.27 4.00 7.64
N ILE A 130 14.65 3.67 6.40
CA ILE A 130 15.08 4.68 5.42
C ILE A 130 13.93 4.93 4.43
N ILE A 131 13.31 6.10 4.56
CA ILE A 131 12.56 6.72 3.46
C ILE A 131 13.63 7.20 2.49
N GLU A 132 13.82 6.51 1.37
CA GLU A 132 14.77 6.97 0.35
C GLU A 132 14.31 8.34 -0.19
N GLU A 133 15.27 9.25 -0.32
CA GLU A 133 15.07 10.50 -1.06
C GLU A 133 15.05 10.16 -2.55
N GLU A 134 13.85 10.05 -3.10
CA GLU A 134 13.69 9.87 -4.54
C GLU A 134 14.08 11.14 -5.29
N THR A 135 14.77 10.93 -6.41
CA THR A 135 15.23 12.00 -7.28
C THR A 135 14.07 12.63 -8.04
N GLU A 136 14.09 13.96 -8.09
CA GLU A 136 13.07 14.84 -8.66
C GLU A 136 12.56 14.37 -10.03
N LYS A 137 11.32 13.86 -10.07
CA LYS A 137 10.53 13.76 -11.29
C LYS A 137 9.20 14.47 -11.09
N ASP A 138 9.10 15.63 -11.74
CA ASP A 138 7.91 16.42 -12.09
C ASP A 138 6.86 16.70 -10.99
N ASN A 139 6.36 17.93 -10.96
CA ASN A 139 5.37 18.43 -9.98
C ASN A 139 3.99 17.74 -10.08
N SER A 140 3.85 16.85 -11.07
CA SER A 140 2.64 16.14 -11.45
C SER A 140 2.52 14.75 -10.82
N VAL A 141 3.48 14.28 -10.03
CA VAL A 141 3.48 12.90 -9.51
C VAL A 141 3.01 12.82 -8.05
N LEU A 142 1.98 11.99 -7.80
CA LEU A 142 1.64 11.46 -6.49
C LEU A 142 2.33 10.11 -6.29
N VAL A 143 2.79 9.89 -5.07
CA VAL A 143 3.35 8.61 -4.64
C VAL A 143 2.36 7.92 -3.73
N ILE A 144 2.11 6.63 -3.96
CA ILE A 144 1.37 5.76 -3.03
C ILE A 144 2.32 4.67 -2.56
N ASP A 145 2.62 4.66 -1.27
CA ASP A 145 3.31 3.55 -0.63
C ASP A 145 2.30 2.62 0.04
N LYS A 146 2.28 1.36 -0.38
CA LYS A 146 1.48 0.29 0.21
C LYS A 146 2.38 -0.64 1.00
N TYR A 147 2.03 -0.90 2.25
CA TYR A 147 2.74 -1.81 3.13
C TYR A 147 1.91 -3.08 3.39
N SER A 148 2.52 -4.24 3.23
CA SER A 148 1.82 -5.53 3.35
C SER A 148 1.83 -6.10 4.76
N GLU A 149 2.85 -5.77 5.55
CA GLU A 149 2.97 -6.16 6.96
C GLU A 149 2.88 -4.92 7.83
N THR A 150 1.66 -4.45 8.05
CA THR A 150 1.37 -3.42 9.06
C THR A 150 0.83 -4.09 10.32
N GLY A 151 1.18 -3.56 11.49
CA GLY A 151 0.57 -4.02 12.73
C GLY A 151 -0.96 -3.91 12.69
N GLU A 152 -1.64 -4.71 13.50
CA GLU A 152 -3.10 -4.74 13.53
C GLU A 152 -3.67 -3.61 14.40
N LEU A 153 -4.62 -2.84 13.87
CA LEU A 153 -5.38 -1.85 14.62
C LEU A 153 -6.83 -2.30 14.74
N GLU A 154 -7.27 -2.53 15.97
CA GLU A 154 -8.65 -2.89 16.27
C GLU A 154 -9.53 -1.62 16.24
N LEU A 155 -10.64 -1.69 15.50
CA LEU A 155 -11.62 -0.60 15.41
C LEU A 155 -12.06 -0.09 16.78
N LYS A 156 -12.35 -0.99 17.72
CA LYS A 156 -12.80 -0.65 19.07
C LYS A 156 -11.76 0.19 19.83
N ASP A 157 -10.47 -0.04 19.58
CA ASP A 157 -9.39 0.65 20.28
C ASP A 157 -9.28 2.09 19.75
N ILE A 158 -9.48 2.27 18.44
CA ILE A 158 -9.50 3.59 17.81
C ILE A 158 -10.78 4.37 18.15
N GLU A 159 -11.95 3.72 18.20
CA GLU A 159 -13.22 4.36 18.59
C GLU A 159 -13.20 4.91 20.02
N ASN A 160 -12.32 4.37 20.88
CA ASN A 160 -12.10 4.85 22.25
C ASN A 160 -11.09 6.01 22.34
N ILE A 161 -10.44 6.40 21.24
CA ILE A 161 -9.53 7.54 21.19
C ILE A 161 -10.31 8.79 20.79
N ASN A 162 -10.12 9.88 21.53
CA ASN A 162 -10.60 11.19 21.09
C ASN A 162 -9.67 11.74 19.99
N LEU A 163 -9.97 11.41 18.74
CA LEU A 163 -9.16 11.77 17.57
C LEU A 163 -9.00 13.29 17.37
N GLU A 164 -9.96 14.10 17.82
CA GLU A 164 -9.89 15.57 17.72
C GLU A 164 -8.69 16.15 18.45
N LEU A 165 -8.18 15.48 19.50
CA LEU A 165 -6.99 15.92 20.24
C LEU A 165 -5.70 15.87 19.41
N TYR A 166 -5.71 15.14 18.30
CA TYR A 166 -4.57 14.99 17.41
C TYR A 166 -4.57 16.02 16.27
N LYS A 167 -5.64 16.80 16.08
CA LYS A 167 -5.64 17.88 15.08
C LYS A 167 -4.60 18.94 15.44
N ASN A 168 -3.87 19.40 14.42
CA ASN A 168 -2.71 20.28 14.48
C ASN A 168 -1.49 19.72 15.22
N LYS A 169 -1.52 18.45 15.64
CA LYS A 169 -0.37 17.76 16.23
C LYS A 169 0.53 17.17 15.15
N ASP A 170 1.77 16.89 15.54
CA ASP A 170 2.72 16.19 14.69
C ASP A 170 2.26 14.74 14.46
N LEU A 171 2.42 14.22 13.23
CA LEU A 171 2.09 12.83 12.90
C LEU A 171 2.78 11.83 13.83
N LYS A 172 4.00 12.14 14.31
CA LYS A 172 4.74 11.30 15.26
C LYS A 172 3.98 11.10 16.58
N GLU A 173 3.19 12.08 17.02
CA GLU A 173 2.37 11.93 18.23
C GLU A 173 1.29 10.86 18.04
N LEU A 174 0.66 10.82 16.86
CA LEU A 174 -0.30 9.77 16.50
C LEU A 174 0.39 8.42 16.34
N TYR A 175 1.51 8.37 15.61
CA TYR A 175 2.29 7.14 15.42
C TYR A 175 2.68 6.50 16.76
N ASN A 176 3.14 7.30 17.72
CA ASN A 176 3.42 6.83 19.08
C ASN A 176 2.16 6.33 19.80
N LYS A 177 1.02 7.01 19.64
CA LYS A 177 -0.27 6.57 20.20
C LYS A 177 -0.72 5.23 19.64
N LEU A 178 -0.43 4.97 18.36
CA LEU A 178 -0.72 3.73 17.65
C LEU A 178 0.36 2.67 17.84
N ASN A 179 1.22 2.82 18.86
CA ASN A 179 2.31 1.87 19.19
C ASN A 179 3.30 1.63 18.04
N GLY A 180 3.56 2.65 17.23
CA GLY A 180 4.47 2.56 16.10
C GLY A 180 3.93 1.70 14.94
N ILE A 181 2.62 1.46 14.88
CA ILE A 181 2.01 0.81 13.73
C ILE A 181 2.04 1.79 12.56
N LYS A 182 2.62 1.35 11.43
CA LYS A 182 2.66 2.08 10.16
C LYS A 182 1.31 2.04 9.44
N PRO A 183 0.98 3.05 8.62
CA PRO A 183 -0.22 3.01 7.79
C PRO A 183 -0.16 1.91 6.74
N THR A 184 -1.31 1.38 6.36
CA THR A 184 -1.45 0.42 5.26
C THR A 184 -1.17 1.07 3.91
N LEU A 185 -1.61 2.32 3.74
CA LEU A 185 -1.30 3.17 2.59
C LEU A 185 -0.83 4.53 3.08
N ASP A 186 0.25 5.05 2.50
CA ASP A 186 0.68 6.43 2.63
C ASP A 186 0.67 7.07 1.23
N VAL A 187 -0.05 8.17 1.08
CA VAL A 187 -0.19 8.86 -0.21
C VAL A 187 0.29 10.29 -0.07
N TYR A 188 1.26 10.71 -0.87
CA TYR A 188 1.84 12.04 -0.76
C TYR A 188 2.25 12.63 -2.12
N GLU A 189 2.41 13.95 -2.13
CA GLU A 189 3.02 14.64 -3.27
C GLU A 189 4.52 14.37 -3.30
N MET A 190 5.05 13.92 -4.45
CA MET A 190 6.47 13.59 -4.58
C MET A 190 7.37 14.78 -4.24
N ILE A 191 7.01 15.96 -4.74
CA ILE A 191 7.78 17.19 -4.55
C ILE A 191 7.32 17.91 -3.29
N GLY A 192 8.27 18.15 -2.38
CA GLY A 192 8.07 18.84 -1.12
C GLY A 192 7.43 17.99 -0.02
N LYS A 193 6.81 16.84 -0.35
CA LYS A 193 6.10 15.93 0.59
C LYS A 193 5.24 16.69 1.60
N THR A 194 4.63 17.80 1.14
CA THR A 194 3.98 18.74 2.06
C THR A 194 2.63 18.20 2.46
N LYS A 195 1.80 17.76 1.50
CA LYS A 195 0.54 17.08 1.79
C LYS A 195 0.69 15.56 1.74
N SER A 196 0.11 14.88 2.73
CA SER A 196 0.00 13.43 2.77
C SER A 196 -1.34 12.95 3.32
N VAL A 197 -1.68 11.70 2.99
CA VAL A 197 -2.84 10.98 3.51
C VAL A 197 -2.40 9.60 3.96
N GLU A 198 -2.44 9.36 5.28
CA GLU A 198 -2.18 8.05 5.87
C GLU A 198 -3.50 7.30 6.08
N ILE A 199 -3.54 6.03 5.67
CA ILE A 199 -4.72 5.17 5.77
C ILE A 199 -4.35 3.90 6.52
N TYR A 200 -5.05 3.67 7.62
CA TYR A 200 -4.91 2.48 8.45
C TYR A 200 -6.15 1.62 8.33
N MET A 201 -5.98 0.36 7.88
CA MET A 201 -7.05 -0.62 7.90
C MET A 201 -7.41 -0.99 9.34
N LEU A 202 -8.71 -0.97 9.65
CA LEU A 202 -9.19 -1.29 10.99
C LEU A 202 -9.84 -2.67 11.02
N ASN A 203 -9.22 -3.57 11.77
CA ASN A 203 -9.75 -4.89 12.02
C ASN A 203 -10.94 -4.80 12.98
N LYS A 204 -11.92 -5.65 12.75
CA LYS A 204 -12.99 -5.91 13.70
C LYS A 204 -12.91 -7.39 14.04
N ASN A 205 -13.19 -7.76 15.29
CA ASN A 205 -13.34 -9.16 15.71
C ASN A 205 -14.41 -9.95 14.90
N GLU A 206 -15.11 -9.31 13.94
CA GLU A 206 -16.02 -9.91 12.98
C GLU A 206 -15.64 -9.52 11.54
N LYS A 207 -15.75 -10.49 10.63
CA LYS A 207 -15.13 -10.57 9.29
C LYS A 207 -15.34 -9.45 8.25
N ASP A 208 -16.13 -8.41 8.50
CA ASP A 208 -16.62 -7.52 7.43
C ASP A 208 -16.63 -6.01 7.76
N SER A 209 -15.64 -5.53 8.51
CA SER A 209 -15.47 -4.08 8.70
C SER A 209 -14.81 -3.44 7.47
N LYS A 210 -15.57 -2.64 6.72
CA LYS A 210 -15.02 -1.73 5.69
C LYS A 210 -14.55 -0.40 6.28
N LYS A 211 -14.23 -0.32 7.58
CA LYS A 211 -13.80 0.94 8.19
C LYS A 211 -12.28 1.10 8.13
N VAL A 212 -11.85 2.35 7.98
CA VAL A 212 -10.44 2.75 8.05
C VAL A 212 -10.30 3.99 8.92
N LEU A 213 -9.14 4.16 9.54
CA LEU A 213 -8.71 5.45 10.07
C LEU A 213 -7.96 6.16 8.95
N ILE A 214 -8.42 7.35 8.58
CA ILE A 214 -7.77 8.21 7.58
C ILE A 214 -7.26 9.48 8.27
N VAL A 215 -6.02 9.84 7.97
CA VAL A 215 -5.30 11.00 8.53
C VAL A 215 -4.84 11.87 7.37
N PHE A 216 -5.26 13.12 7.36
CA PHE A 216 -4.83 14.12 6.38
C PHE A 216 -3.79 15.01 7.04
N ALA A 217 -2.62 15.16 6.43
CA ALA A 217 -1.53 15.91 7.01
C ALA A 217 -0.90 16.89 6.02
N ASN A 218 -0.44 18.01 6.56
CA ASN A 218 0.25 19.06 5.85
C ASN A 218 1.49 19.50 6.64
N ASN A 219 2.66 19.42 6.00
CA ASN A 219 3.97 19.65 6.59
C ASN A 219 4.15 18.87 7.91
N GLY A 220 3.80 17.59 7.90
CA GLY A 220 3.92 16.68 9.04
C GLY A 220 2.90 16.90 10.16
N LYS A 221 1.96 17.85 10.01
CA LYS A 221 0.91 18.13 11.00
C LYS A 221 -0.44 17.63 10.53
N ILE A 222 -1.20 17.03 11.44
CA ILE A 222 -2.52 16.48 11.17
C ILE A 222 -3.52 17.63 10.98
N GLU A 223 -4.08 17.78 9.79
CA GLU A 223 -5.15 18.75 9.51
C GLU A 223 -6.53 18.17 9.86
N ASP A 224 -6.75 16.90 9.51
CA ASP A 224 -7.98 16.16 9.84
C ASP A 224 -7.68 14.69 10.10
N ILE A 225 -8.49 14.05 10.94
CA ILE A 225 -8.35 12.63 11.30
C ILE A 225 -9.72 12.07 11.64
N LYS A 226 -10.08 10.94 11.02
CA LYS A 226 -11.41 10.35 11.22
C LYS A 226 -11.46 8.87 10.87
N ILE A 227 -12.44 8.19 11.43
CA ILE A 227 -12.84 6.86 10.98
C ILE A 227 -13.87 7.03 9.85
N THR A 228 -13.63 6.38 8.72
CA THR A 228 -14.53 6.42 7.56
C THR A 228 -14.67 5.04 6.90
N ASN A 229 -15.51 4.94 5.88
CA ASN A 229 -15.63 3.70 5.11
C ASN A 229 -14.60 3.66 3.99
N SER A 230 -14.07 2.47 3.69
CA SER A 230 -12.98 2.24 2.75
C SER A 230 -13.34 2.57 1.31
N ASP A 231 -14.62 2.50 0.96
CA ASP A 231 -15.13 2.90 -0.36
C ASP A 231 -15.03 4.41 -0.62
N LEU A 232 -14.81 5.22 0.41
CA LEU A 232 -14.65 6.67 0.30
C LEU A 232 -13.19 7.14 0.23
N ILE A 233 -12.22 6.22 0.41
CA ILE A 233 -10.78 6.58 0.50
C ILE A 233 -10.34 7.32 -0.76
N ILE A 234 -10.60 6.76 -1.95
CA ILE A 234 -10.12 7.33 -3.21
C ILE A 234 -10.66 8.76 -3.39
N ASP A 235 -11.95 8.98 -3.18
CA ASP A 235 -12.58 10.29 -3.34
C ASP A 235 -12.05 11.30 -2.31
N GLN A 236 -11.87 10.88 -1.05
CA GLN A 236 -11.34 11.75 0.01
C GLN A 236 -9.86 12.10 -0.21
N THR A 237 -9.03 11.12 -0.58
CA THR A 237 -7.62 11.33 -0.91
C THR A 237 -7.47 12.29 -2.08
N LYS A 238 -8.24 12.09 -3.17
CA LYS A 238 -8.27 13.03 -4.30
C LYS A 238 -8.68 14.43 -3.87
N GLY A 239 -9.78 14.53 -3.13
CA GLY A 239 -10.31 15.80 -2.66
C GLY A 239 -9.32 16.60 -1.80
N TYR A 240 -8.38 15.92 -1.14
CA TYR A 240 -7.37 16.55 -0.31
C TYR A 240 -6.07 16.91 -1.07
N LEU A 241 -5.57 15.97 -1.87
CA LEU A 241 -4.26 16.10 -2.53
C LEU A 241 -4.32 16.88 -3.85
N LEU A 242 -5.48 16.97 -4.49
CA LEU A 242 -5.63 17.59 -5.81
C LEU A 242 -6.29 18.98 -5.75
N ASN A 243 -6.74 19.42 -4.57
CA ASN A 243 -7.30 20.75 -4.30
C ASN A 243 -6.37 21.57 -3.41
#